data_AF-A0AA35VRA7-F1
#
_entry.id   AF-A0AA35VRA7-F1
#
_cell.length_a   1.000
_cell.length_b   1.000
_cell.length_c   1.000
_cell.angle_alpha   90.00
_cell.angle_beta   90.00
_cell.angle_gamma   90.00
#
_symmetry.space_group_name_H-M   'P 1'
#
loop_
_entity.id
_entity.type
_entity.pdbx_description
1 polymer ?
#
loop_
_entity_poly.entity_id
_entity_poly.type
_entity_poly.pdbx_seq_one_letter_code
_entity_poly.pdbx_strand_id
1 'polypeptide(L)'
;MCSSIYERFWNGVQWVIAPHELPVPDGYAVSVFWINHIVLALSEAGILYQMQQSENSQPIRIEYTPIQDSSTTMFIKYCVISHNTEIYFCTKNGLLLELTEADHPRWINHGKPPGVDVTTIVNAPKIRA
;
A
#
# COMPACT_ATOMS: atom_id res chain seq x y z
N MET A 1 22.56 -5.30 0.71
CA MET A 1 21.76 -5.83 1.84
C MET A 1 20.34 -5.96 1.34
N CYS A 2 19.69 -7.11 1.50
CA CYS A 2 18.26 -7.23 1.16
C CYS A 2 17.43 -6.57 2.27
N SER A 3 16.38 -5.85 1.89
CA SER A 3 15.36 -5.43 2.85
C SER A 3 14.40 -6.59 3.06
N SER A 4 14.17 -6.99 4.31
CA SER A 4 13.23 -8.05 4.65
C SER A 4 12.19 -7.55 5.63
N ILE A 5 10.93 -7.64 5.23
CA ILE A 5 9.77 -7.58 6.11
C ILE A 5 9.64 -8.96 6.76
N TYR A 6 9.27 -9.01 8.03
CA TYR A 6 8.98 -10.26 8.72
C TYR A 6 7.56 -10.18 9.25
N GLU A 7 6.72 -11.11 8.82
CA GLU A 7 5.38 -11.27 9.37
C GLU A 7 5.45 -12.24 10.54
N ARG A 8 4.86 -11.85 11.68
CA ARG A 8 4.77 -12.71 12.85
C ARG A 8 3.30 -13.00 13.15
N PHE A 9 2.92 -14.27 13.12
CA PHE A 9 1.53 -14.70 13.32
C PHE A 9 1.43 -15.86 14.33
N TRP A 10 0.25 -16.01 14.94
CA TRP A 10 -0.06 -17.11 15.84
C TRP A 10 -0.76 -18.22 15.07
N ASN A 11 -0.19 -19.43 15.04
CA ASN A 11 -0.75 -20.55 14.28
C ASN A 11 -1.70 -21.45 15.08
N GLY A 12 -2.10 -21.02 16.29
CA GLY A 12 -2.88 -21.82 17.23
C GLY A 12 -2.04 -22.58 18.26
N VAL A 13 -0.72 -22.71 18.05
CA VAL A 13 0.20 -23.44 18.95
C VAL A 13 1.39 -22.58 19.38
N GLN A 14 1.98 -21.83 18.44
CA GLN A 14 3.15 -20.99 18.68
C GLN A 14 3.16 -19.76 17.78
N TRP A 15 4.02 -18.81 18.14
CA TRP A 15 4.37 -17.70 17.26
C TRP A 15 5.29 -18.20 16.15
N VAL A 16 4.91 -17.95 14.89
CA VAL A 16 5.69 -18.27 13.69
C VAL A 16 6.11 -16.98 13.01
N ILE A 17 7.27 -16.98 12.35
CA ILE A 17 7.79 -15.85 11.56
C ILE A 17 7.88 -16.28 10.09
N ALA A 18 7.25 -15.52 9.20
CA ALA A 18 7.36 -15.66 7.76
C ALA A 18 8.20 -14.50 7.18
N PRO A 19 9.32 -14.78 6.49
CA PRO A 19 10.13 -13.74 5.86
C PRO A 19 9.53 -13.31 4.52
N HIS A 20 9.58 -12.01 4.27
CA HIS A 20 9.08 -11.32 3.11
C HIS A 20 10.17 -10.36 2.61
N GLU A 21 11.03 -10.77 1.68
CA GLU A 21 12.05 -9.82 1.18
C GLU A 21 11.40 -8.71 0.31
N LEU A 22 12.14 -7.67 -0.04
CA LEU A 22 11.80 -6.74 -1.11
C LEU A 22 12.93 -6.77 -2.15
N PRO A 23 12.67 -6.43 -3.43
CA PRO A 23 13.76 -6.35 -4.39
C PRO A 23 14.78 -5.30 -3.92
N VAL A 24 16.05 -5.67 -3.93
CA VAL A 24 17.17 -4.80 -3.53
C VAL A 24 17.15 -3.39 -4.16
N PRO A 25 16.81 -3.20 -5.46
CA PRO A 25 16.80 -1.86 -6.03
C PRO A 25 15.73 -0.93 -5.44
N ASP A 26 14.68 -1.47 -4.82
CA ASP A 26 13.52 -0.70 -4.39
C ASP A 26 13.65 -0.17 -2.95
N GLY A 27 14.76 -0.52 -2.28
CA GLY A 27 15.10 -0.05 -0.94
C GLY A 27 14.35 -0.77 0.17
N TYR A 28 14.30 -0.13 1.35
CA TYR A 28 13.66 -0.72 2.52
C TYR A 28 12.14 -0.58 2.50
N ALA A 29 11.45 -1.49 3.19
CA ALA A 29 10.06 -1.28 3.52
C ALA A 29 9.95 -0.11 4.51
N VAL A 30 9.24 0.96 4.12
CA VAL A 30 9.04 2.14 4.96
C VAL A 30 7.68 2.14 5.65
N SER A 31 6.71 1.35 5.17
CA SER A 31 5.41 1.16 5.81
C SER A 31 4.78 -0.18 5.43
N VAL A 32 3.97 -0.74 6.32
CA VAL A 32 3.18 -1.97 6.11
C VAL A 32 1.72 -1.71 6.49
N PHE A 33 0.80 -2.21 5.68
CA PHE A 33 -0.64 -2.06 5.88
C PHE A 33 -1.32 -3.43 5.86
N TRP A 34 -2.31 -3.64 6.73
CA TRP A 34 -3.17 -4.82 6.73
C TRP A 34 -4.62 -4.40 6.48
N ILE A 35 -5.17 -4.79 5.33
CA ILE A 35 -6.50 -4.34 4.90
C ILE A 35 -7.19 -5.50 4.19
N ASN A 36 -8.41 -5.84 4.62
CA ASN A 36 -9.19 -6.94 4.02
C ASN A 36 -8.37 -8.24 3.86
N HIS A 37 -7.56 -8.60 4.85
CA HIS A 37 -6.68 -9.78 4.82
C HIS A 37 -5.51 -9.73 3.83
N ILE A 38 -5.27 -8.57 3.23
CA ILE A 38 -4.14 -8.31 2.34
C ILE A 38 -3.07 -7.53 3.11
N VAL A 39 -1.82 -7.98 3.00
CA VAL A 39 -0.65 -7.24 3.44
C VAL A 39 -0.12 -6.41 2.28
N LEU A 40 -0.01 -5.10 2.46
CA LEU A 40 0.62 -4.18 1.53
C LEU A 40 1.92 -3.63 2.15
N ALA A 41 2.99 -3.57 1.36
CA ALA A 41 4.28 -3.03 1.75
C ALA A 41 4.68 -1.87 0.84
N LEU A 42 4.97 -0.72 1.42
CA LEU A 42 5.50 0.44 0.69
C LEU A 42 7.03 0.45 0.79
N SER A 43 7.71 0.46 -0.35
CA SER A 43 9.17 0.60 -0.40
C SER A 43 9.62 2.07 -0.37
N GLU A 44 10.89 2.31 -0.05
CA GLU A 44 11.54 3.62 -0.09
C GLU A 44 11.52 4.26 -1.49
N ALA A 45 11.61 3.42 -2.54
CA ALA A 45 11.42 3.86 -3.92
C ALA A 45 10.01 4.43 -4.15
N GLY A 46 9.02 4.06 -3.33
CA GLY A 46 7.63 4.48 -3.43
C GLY A 46 6.78 3.50 -4.23
N ILE A 47 7.18 2.24 -4.26
CA ILE A 47 6.46 1.15 -4.93
C ILE A 47 5.65 0.40 -3.88
N LEU A 48 4.38 0.13 -4.18
CA LEU A 48 3.50 -0.63 -3.31
C LEU A 48 3.50 -2.09 -3.76
N TYR A 49 3.79 -3.00 -2.85
CA TYR A 49 3.73 -4.44 -3.11
C TYR A 49 2.59 -5.05 -2.31
N GLN A 50 1.77 -5.85 -2.98
CA GLN A 50 0.93 -6.82 -2.31
C GLN A 50 1.76 -8.05 -1.95
N MET A 51 1.77 -8.38 -0.66
CA MET A 51 2.41 -9.57 -0.15
C MET A 51 1.34 -10.66 -0.05
N GLN A 52 1.47 -11.70 -0.86
CA GLN A 52 0.61 -12.88 -0.83
C GLN A 52 1.42 -14.10 -0.41
N GLN A 53 0.78 -15.06 0.23
CA GLN A 53 1.35 -16.37 0.45
C GLN A 53 0.89 -17.30 -0.66
N SER A 54 1.82 -17.89 -1.42
CA SER A 54 1.47 -18.91 -2.41
C SER A 54 0.90 -20.16 -1.74
N GLU A 55 0.24 -21.01 -2.52
CA GLU A 55 -0.18 -22.37 -2.08
C GLU A 55 1.01 -23.17 -1.50
N ASN A 56 2.22 -22.86 -1.95
CA ASN A 56 3.46 -23.51 -1.54
C ASN A 56 4.10 -22.85 -0.32
N SER A 57 3.40 -21.93 0.35
CA SER A 57 3.90 -21.11 1.46
C SER A 57 5.10 -20.21 1.11
N GLN A 58 5.39 -19.99 -0.18
CA GLN A 58 6.38 -19.03 -0.63
C GLN A 58 5.73 -17.64 -0.80
N PRO A 59 6.37 -16.55 -0.35
CA PRO A 59 5.84 -15.21 -0.51
C PRO A 59 5.83 -14.82 -1.99
N ILE A 60 4.64 -14.57 -2.54
CA ILE A 60 4.43 -13.96 -3.85
C ILE A 60 4.29 -12.46 -3.65
N ARG A 61 4.94 -11.69 -4.52
CA ARG A 61 4.84 -10.23 -4.55
C ARG A 61 4.18 -9.80 -5.83
N ILE A 62 3.17 -8.95 -5.72
CA ILE A 62 2.51 -8.33 -6.87
C ILE A 62 2.69 -6.83 -6.74
N GLU A 63 3.29 -6.21 -7.76
CA GLU A 63 3.42 -4.76 -7.79
C GLU A 63 2.04 -4.11 -8.00
N TYR A 64 1.70 -3.18 -7.13
CA TYR A 64 0.54 -2.32 -7.25
C TYR A 64 0.98 -0.99 -7.84
N THR A 65 1.03 -0.93 -9.17
CA THR A 65 1.30 0.32 -9.88
C THR A 65 -0.01 1.10 -10.02
N PRO A 66 -0.07 2.38 -9.59
CA PRO A 66 -1.20 3.24 -9.91
C PRO A 66 -1.25 3.45 -11.42
N ILE A 67 -2.28 2.93 -12.08
CA ILE A 67 -2.46 3.13 -13.51
C ILE A 67 -3.14 4.49 -13.72
N GLN A 68 -2.47 5.38 -14.44
CA GLN A 68 -3.13 6.45 -15.16
C GLN A 68 -2.58 6.51 -16.59
N ASP A 69 -3.42 6.95 -17.52
CA ASP A 69 -3.16 7.12 -18.95
C ASP A 69 -1.99 8.07 -19.22
N SER A 70 -0.76 7.59 -19.09
CA SER A 70 0.48 8.13 -19.69
C SER A 70 1.67 7.42 -19.06
N SER A 71 2.77 7.36 -19.80
CA SER A 71 4.03 6.65 -19.56
C SER A 71 4.81 7.02 -18.27
N THR A 72 4.16 7.55 -17.24
CA THR A 72 4.79 7.99 -16.00
C THR A 72 4.48 7.04 -14.85
N THR A 73 5.47 6.24 -14.46
CA THR A 73 5.47 5.49 -13.21
C THR A 73 5.30 6.47 -12.04
N MET A 74 4.25 6.27 -11.23
CA MET A 74 3.96 7.13 -10.09
C MET A 74 4.47 6.48 -8.80
N PHE A 75 5.34 7.20 -8.09
CA PHE A 75 5.90 6.76 -6.82
C PHE A 75 5.13 7.37 -5.64
N ILE A 76 4.74 6.54 -4.69
CA ILE A 76 4.04 6.91 -3.46
C ILE A 76 5.03 7.54 -2.47
N LYS A 77 4.59 8.57 -1.74
CA LYS A 77 5.33 9.28 -0.70
C LYS A 77 4.82 8.91 0.70
N TYR A 78 3.49 8.95 0.90
CA TYR A 78 2.83 8.57 2.14
C TYR A 78 1.39 8.10 1.86
N CYS A 79 0.78 7.46 2.85
CA CYS A 79 -0.49 6.76 2.73
C CYS A 79 -1.34 6.95 4.00
N VAL A 80 -2.66 7.02 3.85
CA VAL A 80 -3.64 7.10 4.94
C VAL A 80 -4.76 6.09 4.68
N ILE A 81 -5.18 5.37 5.72
CA ILE A 81 -6.28 4.39 5.65
C ILE A 81 -7.55 5.03 6.23
N SER A 82 -8.62 5.04 5.45
CA SER A 82 -9.98 5.36 5.91
C SER A 82 -10.62 4.14 6.57
N HIS A 83 -11.52 4.39 7.53
CA HIS A 83 -11.99 3.49 8.59
C HIS A 83 -12.34 2.05 8.18
N ASN A 84 -12.59 1.71 6.91
CA ASN A 84 -12.91 0.32 6.54
C ASN A 84 -12.35 -0.21 5.21
N THR A 85 -12.03 0.59 4.19
CA THR A 85 -11.61 0.01 2.89
C THR A 85 -10.84 0.95 1.96
N GLU A 86 -11.02 2.27 2.09
CA GLU A 86 -10.37 3.20 1.18
C GLU A 86 -8.96 3.53 1.67
N ILE A 87 -7.99 3.39 0.77
CA ILE A 87 -6.63 3.83 1.03
C ILE A 87 -6.36 5.03 0.16
N TYR A 88 -5.86 6.09 0.78
CA TYR A 88 -5.43 7.27 0.07
C TYR A 88 -3.92 7.36 0.06
N PHE A 89 -3.37 7.62 -1.12
CA PHE A 89 -1.95 7.76 -1.33
C PHE A 89 -1.64 9.15 -1.87
N CYS A 90 -0.58 9.75 -1.36
CA CYS A 90 0.02 10.89 -2.05
C CYS A 90 1.31 10.46 -2.70
N THR A 91 1.47 10.88 -3.93
CA THR A 91 2.65 10.58 -4.73
C THR A 91 3.73 11.63 -4.54
N LYS A 92 4.96 11.29 -4.92
CA LYS A 92 6.11 12.22 -4.89
C LYS A 92 5.90 13.45 -5.78
N ASN A 93 5.02 13.39 -6.79
CA ASN A 93 4.64 14.54 -7.64
C ASN A 93 3.42 15.33 -7.12
N GLY A 94 2.83 14.92 -5.99
CA GLY A 94 1.75 15.61 -5.29
C GLY A 94 0.33 15.27 -5.76
N LEU A 95 0.14 14.17 -6.48
CA LEU A 95 -1.19 13.67 -6.81
C LEU A 95 -1.77 12.92 -5.60
N LEU A 96 -3.07 13.11 -5.38
CA LEU A 96 -3.87 12.32 -4.45
C LEU A 96 -4.53 11.19 -5.22
N LEU A 97 -4.23 9.96 -4.81
CA LEU A 97 -4.82 8.74 -5.33
C LEU A 97 -5.64 8.05 -4.26
N GLU A 98 -6.66 7.34 -4.68
CA GLU A 98 -7.45 6.44 -3.84
C GLU A 98 -7.38 5.03 -4.44
N LEU A 99 -7.09 4.05 -3.60
CA LEU A 99 -7.25 2.64 -3.91
C LEU A 99 -8.55 2.16 -3.30
N THR A 100 -9.48 1.79 -4.17
CA THR A 100 -10.74 1.15 -3.82
C THR A 100 -10.64 -0.35 -4.11
N GLU A 101 -11.42 -1.15 -3.38
CA GLU A 101 -11.55 -2.60 -3.60
C GLU A 101 -10.18 -3.32 -3.57
N ALA A 102 -9.56 -3.45 -2.38
CA ALA A 102 -8.22 -4.06 -2.24
C ALA A 102 -8.06 -5.46 -2.88
N ASP A 103 -9.14 -6.24 -3.00
CA ASP A 103 -9.14 -7.55 -3.68
C ASP A 103 -9.11 -7.43 -5.22
N HIS A 104 -9.64 -6.35 -5.77
CA HIS A 104 -9.70 -6.02 -7.21
C HIS A 104 -9.31 -4.55 -7.40
N PRO A 105 -8.01 -4.24 -7.34
CA PRO A 105 -7.55 -2.89 -7.11
C PRO A 105 -7.99 -1.91 -8.18
N ARG A 106 -8.73 -0.89 -7.75
CA ARG A 106 -9.19 0.21 -8.59
C ARG A 106 -8.62 1.52 -8.08
N TRP A 107 -7.83 2.17 -8.94
CA TRP A 107 -7.23 3.46 -8.68
C TRP A 107 -8.14 4.60 -9.14
N ILE A 108 -8.37 5.57 -8.26
CA ILE A 108 -9.06 6.82 -8.54
C ILE A 108 -8.06 7.96 -8.35
N ASN A 109 -7.90 8.83 -9.35
CA ASN A 109 -7.05 10.02 -9.24
C ASN A 109 -7.90 11.24 -8.89
N HIS A 110 -7.64 11.84 -7.72
CA HIS A 110 -8.30 13.05 -7.21
C HIS A 110 -7.59 14.35 -7.60
N GLY A 111 -6.55 14.27 -8.42
CA GLY A 111 -5.75 15.39 -8.90
C GLY A 111 -4.69 15.83 -7.90
N LYS A 112 -4.22 17.07 -8.06
CA LYS A 112 -3.21 17.70 -7.20
C LYS A 112 -3.87 18.82 -6.39
N PRO A 113 -4.17 18.60 -5.10
CA PRO A 113 -4.69 19.66 -4.24
C PRO A 113 -3.74 20.87 -4.24
N PRO A 114 -4.24 22.10 -4.44
CA PRO A 114 -3.39 23.27 -4.54
C PRO A 114 -2.75 23.62 -3.19
N GLY A 115 -1.42 23.75 -3.17
CA GLY A 115 -0.67 24.35 -2.06
C GLY A 115 -0.52 23.50 -0.80
N VAL A 116 -0.96 22.25 -0.78
CA VAL A 116 -0.90 21.39 0.42
C VAL A 116 -0.48 19.95 0.11
N ASP A 117 0.30 19.37 1.01
CA ASP A 117 0.47 17.92 1.14
C ASP A 117 -0.73 17.39 1.95
N VAL A 118 -1.43 16.35 1.48
CA VAL A 118 -2.63 15.82 2.15
C VAL A 118 -2.21 15.08 3.40
N THR A 119 -2.53 15.59 4.59
CA THR A 119 -1.98 15.01 5.84
C THR A 119 -2.95 14.07 6.57
N THR A 120 -4.26 14.20 6.35
CA THR A 120 -5.26 13.38 7.03
C THR A 120 -6.55 13.30 6.21
N ILE A 121 -7.16 12.12 6.20
CA ILE A 121 -8.49 11.89 5.65
C ILE A 121 -9.28 11.18 6.74
N VAL A 122 -10.35 11.83 7.19
CA VAL A 122 -11.27 11.30 8.19
C VAL A 122 -12.59 11.00 7.52
N ASN A 123 -13.13 9.82 7.78
CA ASN A 123 -14.50 9.51 7.39
C ASN A 123 -15.43 10.41 8.22
N ALA A 124 -15.95 11.47 7.60
CA ALA A 124 -17.05 12.22 8.18
C ALA A 124 -18.34 11.45 7.85
N PRO A 125 -19.14 11.03 8.86
CA PRO A 125 -20.47 10.50 8.57
C PRO A 125 -21.19 11.53 7.71
N LYS A 126 -21.74 11.09 6.56
CA LYS A 126 -22.38 11.95 5.54
C LYS A 126 -23.02 13.18 6.20
N ILE A 127 -22.41 14.35 5.99
CA ILE A 127 -23.04 15.61 6.38
C ILE A 127 -24.27 15.72 5.47
N ARG A 128 -25.45 15.40 6.03
CA ARG A 128 -26.71 15.65 5.35
C ARG A 128 -26.85 17.17 5.25
N ALA A 129 -26.85 17.68 4.02
CA ALA A 129 -27.28 19.05 3.74
C ALA A 129 -28.79 19.19 3.98
#